data_AF-X1I4Q1-F1
#
_entry.id   AF-X1I4Q1-F1
#
_cell.length_a   1.000
_cell.length_b   1.000
_cell.length_c   1.000
_cell.angle_alpha   90.00
_cell.angle_beta   90.00
_cell.angle_gamma   90.00
#
_symmetry.space_group_name_H-M   'P 1'
#
loop_
_entity.id
_entity.type
_entity.pdbx_description
1 polymer ?
#
loop_
_entity_poly.entity_id
_entity_poly.type
_entity_poly.pdbx_seq_one_letter_code
_entity_poly.pdbx_strand_id
1 'polypeptide(L)'
;GVFIASFAGTTLDTSVRIQRYVISELAADLRIPFLANRWAATTFAVLTAAGLAFATGADGTGAMKLWPLFGTSNQLLAALALLLVTLYLKRKGGFKFIVTAVPCLIMLVITNWAMVKNETIFLANKNWLLVTIGAGIFALALWMTVEAFMAFFTVTHSTEPPQKAEVST
;
A
#
# COMPACT_ATOMS: atom_id res chain seq x y z
N GLY A 1 -30.37 -5.35 -9.09
CA GLY A 1 -29.24 -5.27 -10.03
C GLY A 1 -28.67 -3.87 -10.15
N VAL A 2 -29.50 -2.89 -10.53
CA VAL A 2 -29.05 -1.52 -10.87
C VAL A 2 -28.29 -0.82 -9.74
N PHE A 3 -28.74 -0.90 -8.48
CA PHE A 3 -28.02 -0.28 -7.36
C PHE A 3 -26.59 -0.82 -7.18
N ILE A 4 -26.42 -2.15 -7.22
CA ILE A 4 -25.11 -2.80 -7.06
C ILE A 4 -24.20 -2.46 -8.24
N ALA A 5 -24.75 -2.46 -9.46
CA ALA A 5 -24.01 -2.07 -10.66
C ALA A 5 -23.59 -0.59 -10.63
N SER A 6 -24.47 0.31 -10.19
CA SER A 6 -24.16 1.74 -10.05
C SER A 6 -23.11 1.99 -8.96
N PHE A 7 -23.24 1.36 -7.80
CA PHE A 7 -22.26 1.46 -6.71
C PHE A 7 -20.88 0.93 -7.14
N ALA A 8 -20.86 -0.23 -7.81
CA ALA A 8 -19.65 -0.79 -8.40
C ALA A 8 -19.05 0.17 -9.44
N GLY A 9 -19.88 0.77 -10.30
CA GLY A 9 -19.46 1.75 -11.29
C GLY A 9 -18.83 3.00 -10.69
N THR A 10 -19.43 3.57 -9.63
CA THR A 10 -18.88 4.75 -8.93
C THR A 10 -17.56 4.43 -8.23
N THR A 11 -17.47 3.27 -7.59
CA THR A 11 -16.22 2.82 -6.94
C THR A 11 -15.13 2.60 -7.98
N LEU A 12 -15.46 1.94 -9.10
CA LEU A 12 -14.53 1.66 -10.19
C LEU A 12 -14.01 2.94 -10.85
N ASP A 13 -14.88 3.92 -11.14
CA ASP A 13 -14.47 5.23 -11.67
C ASP A 13 -13.49 5.94 -10.69
N THR A 14 -13.80 5.90 -9.39
CA THR A 14 -12.92 6.46 -8.37
C THR A 14 -11.58 5.74 -8.30
N SER A 15 -11.57 4.40 -8.34
CA SER A 15 -10.33 3.60 -8.33
C SER A 15 -9.47 3.85 -9.56
N VAL A 16 -10.05 3.91 -10.76
CA VAL A 16 -9.31 4.19 -12.01
C VAL A 16 -8.69 5.59 -11.97
N ARG A 17 -9.40 6.58 -11.40
CA ARG A 17 -8.84 7.93 -11.23
C ARG A 17 -7.65 7.94 -10.29
N ILE A 18 -7.75 7.27 -9.14
CA ILE A 18 -6.65 7.17 -8.17
C ILE A 18 -5.45 6.45 -8.80
N GLN A 19 -5.68 5.31 -9.45
CA GLN A 19 -4.61 4.55 -10.12
C GLN A 19 -3.90 5.41 -11.17
N ARG A 20 -4.66 6.16 -11.97
CA ARG A 20 -4.11 7.12 -12.93
C ARG A 20 -3.23 8.17 -12.27
N TYR A 21 -3.65 8.77 -11.15
CA TYR A 21 -2.83 9.76 -10.44
C TYR A 21 -1.50 9.17 -10.01
N VAL A 22 -1.52 7.97 -9.41
CA VAL A 22 -0.29 7.26 -9.00
C VAL A 22 0.61 6.97 -10.20
N ILE A 23 0.06 6.50 -11.32
CA ILE A 23 0.84 6.24 -12.54
C ILE A 23 1.45 7.53 -13.09
N SER A 24 0.67 8.61 -13.16
CA SER A 24 1.13 9.89 -13.69
C SER A 24 2.23 10.51 -12.81
N GLU A 25 2.10 10.42 -11.48
CA GLU A 25 3.11 10.88 -10.53
C GLU A 25 4.40 10.05 -10.66
N LEU A 26 4.28 8.72 -10.66
CA LEU A 26 5.45 7.84 -10.81
C LEU A 26 6.14 8.03 -12.17
N ALA A 27 5.37 8.21 -13.25
CA ALA A 27 5.91 8.48 -14.57
C ALA A 27 6.62 9.85 -14.66
N ALA A 28 6.13 10.86 -13.94
CA ALA A 28 6.79 12.15 -13.85
C ALA A 28 8.12 12.04 -13.07
N ASP A 29 8.12 11.35 -11.93
CA ASP A 29 9.32 11.15 -11.10
C ASP A 29 10.39 10.32 -11.83
N LEU A 30 9.98 9.28 -12.57
CA LEU A 30 10.86 8.44 -13.39
C LEU A 30 11.22 9.05 -14.75
N ARG A 31 10.75 10.28 -15.06
CA ARG A 31 10.97 10.98 -16.33
C ARG A 31 10.55 10.18 -17.57
N ILE A 32 9.40 9.51 -17.51
CA ILE A 32 8.78 8.78 -18.62
C ILE A 32 7.61 9.62 -19.19
N PRO A 33 7.86 10.56 -20.12
CA PRO A 33 6.86 11.56 -20.54
C PRO A 33 5.63 10.95 -21.23
N PHE A 34 5.76 9.76 -21.82
CA PHE A 34 4.65 9.06 -22.47
C PHE A 34 3.55 8.64 -21.49
N LEU A 35 3.93 8.18 -20.28
CA LEU A 35 2.97 7.76 -19.25
C LEU A 35 2.51 8.91 -18.34
N ALA A 36 3.12 10.09 -18.46
CA ALA A 36 2.67 11.29 -17.74
C ALA A 36 1.39 11.90 -18.34
N ASN A 37 1.05 11.56 -19.59
CA ASN A 37 -0.16 12.08 -20.25
C ASN A 37 -1.43 11.43 -19.68
N ARG A 38 -2.45 12.23 -19.36
CA ARG A 38 -3.75 11.79 -18.81
C ARG A 38 -4.34 10.62 -19.58
N TRP A 39 -4.33 10.68 -20.91
CA TRP A 39 -4.95 9.65 -21.75
C TRP A 39 -4.18 8.33 -21.68
N ALA A 40 -2.86 8.38 -21.83
CA ALA A 40 -1.99 7.20 -21.75
C ALA A 40 -2.05 6.54 -20.36
N ALA A 41 -2.00 7.34 -19.28
CA ALA A 41 -2.10 6.84 -17.92
C ALA A 41 -3.47 6.21 -17.62
N THR A 42 -4.56 6.78 -18.15
CA THR A 42 -5.92 6.20 -18.02
C THR A 42 -6.01 4.87 -18.75
N THR A 43 -5.57 4.83 -20.01
CA THR A 43 -5.59 3.60 -20.81
C THR A 43 -4.74 2.51 -20.16
N PHE A 44 -3.56 2.85 -19.66
CA PHE A 44 -2.71 1.92 -18.93
C PHE A 44 -3.36 1.40 -17.64
N ALA A 45 -3.96 2.28 -16.83
CA ALA A 45 -4.69 1.89 -15.63
C ALA A 45 -5.84 0.90 -15.94
N VAL A 46 -6.67 1.22 -16.94
CA VAL A 46 -7.81 0.39 -17.33
C VAL A 46 -7.35 -0.95 -17.91
N LEU A 47 -6.35 -0.96 -18.78
CA LEU A 47 -5.85 -2.19 -19.40
C LEU A 47 -5.18 -3.12 -18.40
N THR A 48 -4.41 -2.58 -17.44
CA THR A 48 -3.78 -3.39 -16.40
C THR A 48 -4.82 -3.97 -15.43
N ALA A 49 -5.82 -3.18 -15.03
CA ALA A 49 -6.92 -3.65 -14.21
C ALA A 49 -7.77 -4.72 -14.92
N ALA A 50 -8.12 -4.50 -16.19
CA ALA A 50 -8.85 -5.47 -17.00
C ALA A 50 -8.03 -6.75 -17.22
N GLY A 51 -6.73 -6.62 -17.55
CA GLY A 51 -5.81 -7.74 -17.73
C GLY A 51 -5.74 -8.60 -16.47
N LEU A 52 -5.65 -7.98 -15.30
CA LEU A 52 -5.63 -8.71 -14.01
C LEU A 52 -6.98 -9.36 -13.69
N ALA A 53 -8.10 -8.67 -13.95
CA ALA A 53 -9.45 -9.19 -13.70
C ALA A 53 -9.80 -10.41 -14.58
N PHE A 54 -9.37 -10.41 -15.84
CA PHE A 54 -9.64 -11.50 -16.80
C PHE A 54 -8.49 -12.51 -16.92
N ALA A 55 -7.37 -12.33 -16.23
CA ALA A 55 -6.19 -13.19 -16.32
C ALA A 55 -6.45 -14.68 -16.06
N THR A 56 -7.50 -15.01 -15.31
CA THR A 56 -7.83 -16.39 -14.95
C THR A 56 -9.16 -16.88 -15.55
N GLY A 57 -9.68 -16.19 -16.57
CA GLY A 57 -10.95 -16.52 -17.24
C GLY A 57 -12.12 -15.61 -16.85
N ALA A 58 -13.16 -15.60 -17.68
CA ALA A 58 -14.36 -14.76 -17.50
C ALA A 58 -15.31 -15.28 -16.40
N ASP A 59 -15.03 -16.44 -15.81
CA ASP A 59 -15.90 -17.15 -14.87
C ASP A 59 -15.91 -16.53 -13.44
N GLY A 60 -15.31 -15.36 -13.25
CA GLY A 60 -15.27 -14.65 -11.96
C GLY A 60 -14.34 -15.27 -10.91
N THR A 61 -13.70 -16.41 -11.20
CA THR A 61 -12.74 -17.07 -10.29
C THR A 61 -11.45 -16.28 -10.09
N GLY A 62 -11.16 -15.30 -10.96
CA GLY A 62 -10.00 -14.41 -10.84
C GLY A 62 -10.06 -13.51 -9.62
N ALA A 63 -11.24 -12.98 -9.31
CA ALA A 63 -11.44 -12.17 -8.12
C ALA A 63 -11.06 -12.94 -6.83
N MET A 64 -11.41 -14.22 -6.75
CA MET A 64 -11.10 -15.07 -5.59
C MET A 64 -9.59 -15.32 -5.44
N LYS A 65 -8.87 -15.43 -6.55
CA LYS A 65 -7.41 -15.63 -6.53
C LYS A 65 -6.65 -14.35 -6.15
N LEU A 66 -7.19 -13.17 -6.47
CA LEU A 66 -6.61 -11.87 -6.15
C LEU A 66 -6.89 -11.42 -4.72
N TRP A 67 -7.92 -11.96 -4.08
CA TRP A 67 -8.34 -11.59 -2.72
C TRP A 67 -7.20 -11.60 -1.69
N PRO A 68 -6.31 -12.61 -1.65
CA PRO A 68 -5.22 -12.61 -0.68
C PRO A 68 -4.21 -11.47 -0.89
N LEU A 69 -3.94 -11.08 -2.15
CA LEU A 69 -3.06 -9.95 -2.47
C LEU A 69 -3.68 -8.60 -2.07
N PHE A 70 -5.01 -8.46 -2.25
CA PHE A 70 -5.73 -7.30 -1.75
C PHE A 70 -5.63 -7.20 -0.22
N GLY A 71 -5.81 -8.32 0.49
CA GLY A 71 -5.68 -8.37 1.95
C GLY A 71 -4.31 -7.94 2.43
N THR A 72 -3.23 -8.49 1.87
CA THR A 72 -1.86 -8.16 2.28
C THR A 72 -1.47 -6.72 1.90
N SER A 73 -1.93 -6.20 0.77
CA SER A 73 -1.70 -4.81 0.38
C SER A 73 -2.34 -3.82 1.36
N ASN A 74 -3.56 -4.12 1.84
CA ASN A 74 -4.22 -3.29 2.86
C ASN A 74 -3.51 -3.36 4.22
N GLN A 75 -3.01 -4.54 4.60
CA GLN A 75 -2.21 -4.68 5.82
C GLN A 75 -0.91 -3.88 5.73
N LEU A 76 -0.28 -3.85 4.56
CA LEU A 76 0.90 -3.04 4.31
C LEU A 76 0.61 -1.54 4.45
N LEU A 77 -0.48 -1.05 3.86
CA LEU A 77 -0.92 0.34 4.03
C LEU A 77 -1.24 0.69 5.50
N ALA A 78 -1.87 -0.25 6.23
CA ALA A 78 -2.14 -0.08 7.65
C ALA A 78 -0.85 0.01 8.47
N ALA A 79 0.13 -0.85 8.18
CA ALA A 79 1.44 -0.81 8.83
C ALA A 79 2.22 0.47 8.50
N LEU A 80 2.16 0.96 7.27
CA LEU A 80 2.72 2.27 6.87
C LEU A 80 2.08 3.42 7.68
N ALA A 81 0.75 3.46 7.75
CA ALA A 81 0.05 4.49 8.50
C ALA A 81 0.40 4.45 10.00
N LEU A 82 0.42 3.26 10.61
CA LEU A 82 0.83 3.08 11.99
C LEU A 82 2.28 3.49 12.23
N LEU A 83 3.18 3.20 11.29
CA LEU A 83 4.58 3.63 11.37
C LEU A 83 4.66 5.16 11.38
N LEU A 84 3.98 5.85 10.46
CA LEU A 84 3.96 7.31 10.42
C LEU A 84 3.42 7.93 11.72
N VAL A 85 2.30 7.42 12.25
CA VAL A 85 1.75 7.89 13.54
C VAL A 85 2.72 7.60 14.69
N THR A 86 3.39 6.45 14.66
CA THR A 86 4.39 6.08 15.67
C THR A 86 5.56 7.04 15.68
N LEU A 87 6.11 7.39 14.51
CA LEU A 87 7.19 8.36 14.40
C LEU A 87 6.75 9.77 14.80
N TYR A 88 5.53 10.16 14.46
CA TYR A 88 4.95 11.41 14.90
C TYR A 88 4.82 11.49 16.43
N LEU A 89 4.29 10.44 17.08
CA LEU A 89 4.17 10.39 18.54
C LEU A 89 5.52 10.29 19.24
N LYS A 90 6.49 9.55 18.66
CA LYS A 90 7.86 9.46 19.16
C LYS A 90 8.52 10.85 19.16
N ARG A 91 8.31 11.65 18.10
CA ARG A 91 8.79 13.04 18.02
C ARG A 91 8.14 13.97 19.05
N LYS A 92 6.86 13.77 19.38
CA LYS A 92 6.17 14.54 20.44
C LYS A 92 6.64 14.22 21.87
N GLY A 93 7.46 13.18 22.05
CA GLY A 93 8.01 12.78 23.33
C GLY A 93 7.06 11.98 24.22
N GLY A 94 7.64 11.28 25.20
CA GLY A 94 6.94 10.40 26.13
C GLY A 94 6.69 8.99 25.59
N PHE A 95 6.02 8.14 26.38
CA PHE A 95 5.79 6.72 26.07
C PHE A 95 4.58 6.44 25.17
N LYS A 96 3.87 7.48 24.70
CA LYS A 96 2.63 7.34 23.92
C LYS A 96 2.84 6.65 22.57
N PHE A 97 4.05 6.72 22.01
CA PHE A 97 4.38 6.05 20.74
C PHE A 97 4.26 4.52 20.83
N ILE A 98 4.38 3.93 22.03
CA ILE A 98 4.29 2.47 22.23
C ILE A 98 2.90 1.94 21.82
N VAL A 99 1.86 2.75 22.05
CA VAL A 99 0.46 2.39 21.73
C VAL A 99 0.28 2.13 20.24
N THR A 100 1.03 2.81 19.37
CA THR A 100 0.97 2.59 17.91
C THR A 100 2.12 1.72 17.41
N ALA A 101 3.27 1.74 18.08
CA ALA A 101 4.43 0.91 17.74
C ALA A 101 4.15 -0.58 17.88
N VAL A 102 3.49 -1.00 18.96
CA VAL A 102 3.20 -2.42 19.21
C VAL A 102 2.25 -2.98 18.13
N PRO A 103 1.10 -2.35 17.81
CA PRO A 103 0.28 -2.75 16.68
C PRO A 103 1.02 -2.71 15.33
N CYS A 104 1.90 -1.73 15.11
CA CYS A 104 2.70 -1.65 13.89
C CYS A 104 3.58 -2.89 13.70
N LEU A 105 4.34 -3.28 14.74
CA LEU A 105 5.21 -4.45 14.70
C LEU A 105 4.43 -5.75 14.49
N ILE A 106 3.30 -5.91 15.20
CA ILE A 106 2.41 -7.07 15.03
C ILE A 106 1.89 -7.12 13.59
N MET A 107 1.44 -5.99 13.03
CA MET A 107 0.96 -5.93 11.66
C MET A 107 2.05 -6.29 10.64
N LEU A 108 3.27 -5.79 10.82
CA LEU A 108 4.39 -6.15 9.95
C LEU A 108 4.70 -7.64 9.98
N VAL A 109 4.70 -8.27 11.16
CA VAL A 109 4.94 -9.72 11.28
C VAL A 109 3.83 -10.52 10.59
N ILE A 110 2.56 -10.17 10.84
CA ILE A 110 1.41 -10.86 10.23
C ILE A 110 1.43 -10.68 8.70
N THR A 111 1.75 -9.49 8.21
CA THR A 111 1.81 -9.18 6.77
C THR A 111 2.89 -10.02 6.08
N ASN A 112 4.11 -10.05 6.64
CA ASN A 112 5.21 -10.84 6.09
C ASN A 112 4.88 -12.33 6.08
N TRP A 113 4.30 -12.85 7.17
CA TRP A 113 3.84 -14.23 7.23
C TRP A 113 2.78 -14.54 6.15
N ALA A 114 1.76 -13.68 6.04
CA ALA A 114 0.69 -13.84 5.07
C ALA A 114 1.22 -13.81 3.63
N MET A 115 2.19 -12.94 3.33
CA MET A 115 2.82 -12.87 2.02
C MET A 115 3.57 -14.15 1.66
N VAL A 116 4.37 -14.71 2.57
CA VAL A 116 5.08 -15.99 2.30
C VAL A 116 4.08 -17.12 2.04
N LYS A 117 2.98 -17.18 2.81
CA LYS A 117 1.92 -18.17 2.59
C LYS A 117 1.23 -17.98 1.23
N ASN A 118 0.94 -16.73 0.85
CA ASN A 118 0.31 -16.43 -0.43
C ASN A 118 1.23 -16.80 -1.61
N GLU A 119 2.51 -16.44 -1.55
CA GLU A 119 3.49 -16.76 -2.58
C GLU A 119 3.67 -18.27 -2.78
N THR A 120 3.77 -19.03 -1.68
CA THR A 120 3.87 -20.50 -1.78
C THR A 120 2.63 -21.13 -2.42
N ILE A 121 1.44 -20.62 -2.11
CA ILE A 121 0.19 -21.05 -2.75
C ILE A 121 0.16 -20.68 -4.24
N PHE A 122 0.56 -19.47 -4.60
CA PHE A 122 0.55 -19.03 -6.01
C PHE A 122 1.56 -19.78 -6.87
N LEU A 123 2.73 -20.07 -6.30
CA LEU A 123 3.77 -20.87 -6.94
C LEU A 123 3.32 -22.32 -7.15
N ALA A 124 2.70 -22.94 -6.14
CA ALA A 124 2.14 -24.29 -6.25
C ALA A 124 1.05 -24.39 -7.34
N ASN A 125 0.24 -23.34 -7.48
CA ASN A 125 -0.81 -23.26 -8.51
C ASN A 125 -0.29 -22.79 -9.89
N LYS A 126 1.03 -22.61 -10.06
CA LYS A 126 1.68 -22.12 -11.29
C LYS A 126 1.09 -20.81 -11.84
N ASN A 127 0.57 -19.95 -10.96
CA ASN A 127 -0.03 -18.68 -11.37
C ASN A 127 1.03 -17.57 -11.42
N TRP A 128 1.84 -17.58 -12.49
CA TRP A 128 2.99 -16.69 -12.64
C TRP A 128 2.66 -15.20 -12.55
N LEU A 129 1.47 -14.78 -13.01
CA LEU A 129 1.04 -13.39 -12.89
C LEU A 129 0.93 -12.95 -11.42
N LEU A 130 0.25 -13.74 -10.59
CA LEU A 130 0.06 -13.44 -9.18
C LEU A 130 1.36 -13.55 -8.39
N VAL A 131 2.22 -14.53 -8.73
CA VAL A 131 3.57 -14.65 -8.16
C VAL A 131 4.38 -13.39 -8.44
N THR A 132 4.34 -12.85 -9.66
CA THR A 132 5.14 -11.68 -10.01
C THR A 132 4.67 -10.43 -9.27
N ILE A 133 3.35 -10.21 -9.22
CA ILE A 133 2.76 -9.07 -8.50
C ILE A 133 2.99 -9.20 -6.99
N GLY A 134 2.75 -10.39 -6.44
CA GLY A 134 2.92 -10.65 -5.02
C GLY A 134 4.38 -10.59 -4.58
N ALA A 135 5.33 -11.08 -5.37
CA ALA A 135 6.76 -10.86 -5.13
C ALA A 135 7.12 -9.37 -5.06
N GLY A 136 6.54 -8.53 -5.93
CA GLY A 136 6.69 -7.08 -5.87
C GLY A 136 6.16 -6.47 -4.57
N ILE A 137 4.95 -6.85 -4.15
CA ILE A 137 4.36 -6.43 -2.87
C ILE A 137 5.21 -6.94 -1.70
N PHE A 138 5.78 -8.13 -1.80
CA PHE A 138 6.60 -8.72 -0.74
C PHE A 138 7.92 -7.97 -0.59
N ALA A 139 8.54 -7.58 -1.71
CA ALA A 139 9.71 -6.71 -1.69
C ALA A 139 9.42 -5.37 -1.00
N LEU A 140 8.26 -4.76 -1.27
CA LEU A 140 7.82 -3.56 -0.57
C LEU A 140 7.57 -3.81 0.93
N ALA A 141 7.02 -4.96 1.29
CA ALA A 141 6.82 -5.34 2.69
C ALA A 141 8.13 -5.52 3.46
N LEU A 142 9.13 -6.14 2.84
CA LEU A 142 10.47 -6.26 3.39
C LEU A 142 11.14 -4.89 3.52
N TRP A 143 11.07 -4.05 2.48
CA TRP A 143 11.58 -2.68 2.52
C TRP A 143 10.97 -1.90 3.69
N MET A 144 9.65 -1.93 3.82
CA MET A 144 8.95 -1.22 4.89
C MET A 144 9.29 -1.78 6.28
N THR A 145 9.55 -3.08 6.39
CA THR A 145 10.02 -3.69 7.64
C THR A 145 11.39 -3.13 8.03
N VAL A 146 12.31 -3.02 7.06
CA VAL A 146 13.64 -2.40 7.27
C VAL A 146 13.50 -0.94 7.68
N GLU A 147 12.68 -0.14 6.98
CA GLU A 147 12.40 1.26 7.32
C GLU A 147 11.83 1.41 8.73
N ALA A 148 10.88 0.55 9.11
CA ALA A 148 10.32 0.55 10.45
C ALA A 148 11.40 0.31 11.51
N PHE A 149 12.22 -0.72 11.35
CA PHE A 149 13.34 -1.01 12.26
C PHE A 149 14.32 0.17 12.34
N MET A 150 14.76 0.72 11.21
CA MET A 150 15.66 1.88 11.18
C MET A 150 15.06 3.09 11.89
N ALA A 151 13.78 3.38 11.68
CA ALA A 151 13.11 4.52 12.29
C ALA A 151 12.87 4.34 13.81
N PHE A 152 12.75 3.10 14.29
CA PHE A 152 12.71 2.80 15.72
C PHE A 152 14.07 3.00 16.39
N PHE A 153 15.17 2.58 15.76
CA PHE A 153 16.53 2.70 16.31
C PHE A 153 17.17 4.06 16.11
N THR A 154 16.76 4.82 15.10
CA THR A 154 17.23 6.19 14.92
C THR A 154 16.62 7.06 16.04
N VAL A 155 17.46 7.44 16.99
CA VAL A 155 17.15 8.45 18.01
C VAL A 155 17.16 9.78 17.29
N THR A 156 15.98 10.28 16.92
CA THR A 156 15.88 11.61 16.32
C THR A 156 16.20 12.66 17.37
N HIS A 157 17.47 13.05 17.46
CA HIS A 157 17.85 14.36 17.94
C HIS A 157 17.36 15.37 16.91
N SER A 158 16.20 15.96 17.16
CA SER A 158 15.82 17.22 16.52
C SER A 158 15.28 18.12 17.62
N THR A 159 16.17 19.00 18.04
CA THR A 159 15.90 20.19 18.85
C THR A 159 14.91 21.08 18.10
N GLU A 160 13.64 21.05 18.50
CA GLU A 160 12.82 22.25 18.47
C GLU A 160 12.41 22.54 19.91
N PRO A 161 12.81 23.70 20.49
CA PRO A 161 12.38 24.05 21.82
C PRO A 161 10.84 24.16 21.84
N PRO A 162 10.19 23.83 22.97
CA PRO A 162 8.76 23.99 23.09
C PRO A 162 8.41 25.43 22.71
N GLN A 163 7.53 25.61 21.73
CA GLN A 163 6.92 26.89 21.45
C GLN A 163 6.27 27.34 22.76
N LYS A 164 6.97 28.22 23.48
CA LYS A 164 6.44 28.91 24.64
C LYS A 164 5.18 29.59 24.13
N ALA A 165 4.04 29.15 24.63
CA ALA A 165 2.86 29.98 24.61
C ALA A 165 3.29 31.29 25.29
N GLU A 166 3.49 32.32 24.49
CA GLU A 166 3.72 33.67 24.94
C GLU A 166 2.44 34.07 25.68
N VAL A 167 2.50 33.96 27.01
CA VAL A 167 1.56 34.60 27.91
C VAL A 167 2.00 36.06 28.01
N SER A 168 1.00 36.96 28.08
CA SER A 168 1.07 38.42 28.29
C SER A 168 0.95 39.19 26.98
N THR A 169 -0.05 40.04 26.74
CA THR A 169 -0.89 40.87 27.64
C THR A 169 -2.30 41.04 27.09
#